data_AF-A0A6B2LPL8-F1
#
_entry.id   AF-A0A6B2LPL8-F1
#
_cell.length_a   1.000
_cell.length_b   1.000
_cell.length_c   1.000
_cell.angle_alpha   90.00
_cell.angle_beta   90.00
_cell.angle_gamma   90.00
#
_symmetry.space_group_name_H-M   'P 1'
#
loop_
_entity.id
_entity.type
_entity.pdbx_description
1 polymer ?
#
loop_
_entity_poly.entity_id
_entity_poly.type
_entity_poly.pdbx_seq_one_letter_code
_entity_poly.pdbx_strand_id
1 'polypeptide(L)'
;MQNEDIAGCSSGGTQLGVALMNKFHIPREEDAPTAARHFAKDLHDKWGVGHVDCNNGILFLLSKTDKQIYISTGPGISHRLTDDDIHVIISNMKEGLRAGQFSDTIV
;
A
#
# COMPACT_ATOMS: atom_id res chain seq x y z
N MET A 1 -36.70 -1.00 1.67
CA MET A 1 -35.65 -0.50 2.59
C MET A 1 -34.65 0.18 1.68
N GLN A 2 -34.62 1.50 1.74
CA GLN A 2 -33.89 2.34 0.79
C GLN A 2 -32.39 2.19 1.05
N ASN A 3 -31.62 2.02 -0.02
CA ASN A 3 -30.18 2.18 -0.02
C ASN A 3 -29.89 3.60 0.48
N GLU A 4 -29.38 3.71 1.71
CA GLU A 4 -28.63 4.88 2.11
C GLU A 4 -27.29 4.80 1.36
N ASP A 5 -27.30 5.30 0.13
CA ASP A 5 -26.09 5.72 -0.55
C ASP A 5 -25.33 6.61 0.42
N ILE A 6 -24.12 6.17 0.78
CA ILE A 6 -23.15 6.91 1.59
C ILE A 6 -22.88 8.22 0.85
N ALA A 7 -23.64 9.26 1.16
CA ALA A 7 -23.78 10.48 0.35
C ALA A 7 -22.48 11.30 0.21
N GLY A 8 -21.38 10.88 0.83
CA GLY A 8 -20.04 11.47 0.70
C GLY A 8 -19.04 10.69 -0.16
N CYS A 9 -19.31 9.43 -0.52
CA CYS A 9 -18.32 8.57 -1.21
C CYS A 9 -18.51 8.51 -2.74
N SER A 10 -19.49 9.23 -3.26
CA SER A 10 -19.84 9.27 -4.69
C SER A 10 -18.80 10.02 -5.56
N SER A 11 -17.98 10.90 -4.97
CA SER A 11 -16.91 11.62 -5.66
C SER A 11 -15.54 10.94 -5.55
N GLY A 12 -15.49 9.67 -5.96
CA GLY A 12 -14.48 9.03 -6.83
C GLY A 12 -12.96 9.11 -6.58
N GLY A 13 -12.45 9.83 -5.58
CA GLY A 13 -11.01 9.94 -5.33
C GLY A 13 -10.46 8.74 -4.56
N THR A 14 -9.21 8.38 -4.83
CA THR A 14 -8.42 7.44 -4.01
C THR A 14 -7.26 8.22 -3.40
N GLN A 15 -7.00 8.04 -2.11
CA GLN A 15 -5.84 8.65 -1.47
C GLN A 15 -4.68 7.67 -1.47
N LEU A 16 -3.54 8.07 -2.03
CA LEU A 16 -2.31 7.26 -2.03
C LEU A 16 -1.28 7.87 -1.07
N GLY A 17 -0.92 7.13 -0.03
CA GLY A 17 0.25 7.39 0.80
C GLY A 17 1.44 6.57 0.31
N VAL A 18 2.63 7.17 0.26
CA VAL A 18 3.86 6.49 -0.17
C VAL A 18 4.89 6.58 0.96
N ALA A 19 5.33 5.42 1.44
CA ALA A 19 6.34 5.28 2.48
C ALA A 19 7.61 4.65 1.90
N LEU A 20 8.65 5.49 1.73
CA LEU A 20 9.96 5.07 1.25
C LEU A 20 10.94 5.03 2.41
N MET A 21 11.63 3.91 2.59
CA MET A 21 12.65 3.77 3.63
C MET A 21 13.83 2.93 3.19
N ASN A 22 14.96 3.16 3.85
CA ASN A 22 16.13 2.35 3.60
C ASN A 22 16.00 0.97 4.23
N LYS A 23 15.49 0.89 5.47
CA LYS A 23 15.31 -0.34 6.26
C LYS A 23 14.24 -0.11 7.32
N PHE A 24 13.54 -1.15 7.75
CA PHE A 24 12.67 -1.11 8.93
C PHE A 24 13.05 -2.19 9.97
N HIS A 25 12.47 -2.09 11.17
CA HIS A 25 12.68 -3.07 12.22
C HIS A 25 11.86 -4.33 11.93
N ILE A 26 12.53 -5.47 11.82
CA ILE A 26 11.91 -6.79 11.69
C ILE A 26 12.03 -7.47 13.06
N PRO A 27 10.91 -7.75 13.75
CA PRO A 27 10.92 -8.47 15.02
C PRO A 27 11.58 -9.85 14.87
N ARG A 28 12.23 -10.32 15.95
CA ARG A 28 12.99 -11.59 15.92
C ARG A 28 12.13 -12.82 15.60
N GLU A 29 10.84 -12.76 15.87
CA GLU A 29 9.88 -13.86 15.66
C GLU A 29 9.06 -13.72 14.37
N GLU A 30 9.40 -12.76 13.50
CA GLU A 30 8.72 -12.55 12.22
C GLU A 30 9.69 -12.63 11.04
N ASP A 31 9.17 -13.02 9.87
CA ASP A 31 9.89 -12.87 8.61
C ASP A 31 9.69 -11.46 8.02
N ALA A 32 10.57 -11.08 7.09
CA ALA A 32 10.53 -9.74 6.49
C ALA A 32 9.19 -9.40 5.81
N PRO A 33 8.52 -10.32 5.07
CA PRO A 33 7.21 -10.05 4.49
C PRO A 33 6.11 -9.80 5.53
N THR A 34 6.05 -10.60 6.61
CA THR A 34 5.06 -10.43 7.66
C THR A 34 5.25 -9.11 8.39
N ALA A 35 6.50 -8.79 8.73
CA ALA A 35 6.83 -7.53 9.38
C ALA A 35 6.51 -6.33 8.47
N ALA A 36 6.76 -6.42 7.15
CA ALA A 36 6.39 -5.37 6.20
C ALA A 36 4.88 -5.15 6.12
N ARG A 37 4.09 -6.23 6.13
CA ARG A 37 2.62 -6.17 6.17
C ARG A 37 2.12 -5.46 7.43
N HIS A 38 2.59 -5.89 8.60
CA HIS A 38 2.21 -5.28 9.88
C HIS A 38 2.58 -3.80 9.91
N PHE A 39 3.81 -3.48 9.53
CA PHE A 39 4.30 -2.11 9.49
C PHE A 39 3.48 -1.22 8.55
N ALA A 40 3.18 -1.70 7.34
CA ALA A 40 2.37 -0.95 6.39
C ALA A 40 0.95 -0.72 6.89
N LYS A 41 0.30 -1.74 7.48
CA LYS A 41 -1.04 -1.58 8.03
C LYS A 41 -1.07 -0.56 9.17
N ASP A 42 -0.15 -0.70 10.12
CA ASP A 42 -0.02 0.25 11.23
C ASP A 42 0.24 1.67 10.73
N LEU A 43 1.05 1.83 9.69
CA LEU A 43 1.35 3.14 9.11
C LEU A 43 0.14 3.72 8.37
N HIS A 44 -0.62 2.88 7.66
CA HIS A 44 -1.86 3.28 6.97
C HIS A 44 -2.84 3.88 7.96
N ASP A 45 -3.06 3.17 9.08
CA ASP A 45 -3.97 3.59 10.15
C ASP A 45 -3.45 4.85 10.86
N LYS A 46 -2.14 4.90 11.19
CA LYS A 46 -1.53 6.05 11.87
C LYS A 46 -1.53 7.32 11.03
N TRP A 47 -1.29 7.20 9.73
CA TRP A 47 -1.36 8.35 8.81
C TRP A 47 -2.80 8.72 8.46
N GLY A 48 -3.76 7.84 8.73
CA GLY A 48 -5.16 8.05 8.35
C GLY A 48 -5.30 8.22 6.83
N VAL A 49 -4.62 7.36 6.05
CA VAL A 49 -4.72 7.43 4.59
C VAL A 49 -6.11 6.95 4.16
N GLY A 50 -6.84 7.81 3.45
CA GLY A 50 -8.21 7.57 3.05
C GLY A 50 -9.23 8.32 3.90
N HIS A 51 -10.44 8.42 3.37
CA HIS A 51 -11.57 9.05 4.05
C HIS A 51 -12.19 8.08 5.06
N VAL A 52 -12.52 8.56 6.25
CA VAL A 52 -13.10 7.77 7.35
C VAL A 52 -14.36 7.00 6.94
N ASP A 53 -15.22 7.63 6.14
CA ASP A 53 -16.48 7.01 5.70
C ASP A 53 -16.33 6.13 4.44
N CYS A 54 -15.32 6.41 3.61
CA CYS A 54 -15.19 5.77 2.29
C CYS A 54 -14.13 4.68 2.25
N ASN A 55 -13.20 4.67 3.21
CA ASN A 55 -12.10 3.71 3.30
C ASN A 55 -11.36 3.55 1.96
N ASN A 56 -11.15 4.69 1.27
CA ASN A 56 -10.61 4.79 -0.09
C ASN A 56 -9.08 5.01 -0.10
N GLY A 57 -8.39 4.54 0.94
CA GLY A 57 -6.95 4.72 1.14
C GLY A 57 -6.13 3.58 0.53
N ILE A 58 -4.96 3.93 0.00
CA ILE A 58 -3.90 3.00 -0.40
C ILE A 58 -2.60 3.49 0.24
N LEU A 59 -1.88 2.63 0.93
CA LEU A 59 -0.51 2.88 1.38
C LEU A 59 0.44 1.96 0.61
N PHE A 60 1.38 2.56 -0.10
CA PHE A 60 2.49 1.87 -0.76
C PHE A 60 3.76 1.97 0.09
N LEU A 61 4.27 0.83 0.56
CA LEU A 61 5.50 0.72 1.34
C LEU A 61 6.62 0.13 0.48
N LEU A 62 7.80 0.77 0.47
CA LEU A 62 9.04 0.25 -0.14
C LEU A 62 10.21 0.37 0.83
N SER A 63 10.79 -0.78 1.21
CA SER A 63 12.07 -0.88 1.92
C SER A 63 13.17 -1.41 1.01
N LYS A 64 14.20 -0.59 0.79
CA LYS A 64 15.30 -0.90 -0.14
C LYS A 64 16.19 -2.04 0.36
N THR A 65 16.66 -1.97 1.60
CA THR A 65 17.61 -2.94 2.17
C THR A 65 16.95 -4.28 2.41
N ASP A 66 15.72 -4.27 2.94
CA ASP A 66 14.97 -5.50 3.22
C ASP A 66 14.34 -6.11 1.96
N LYS A 67 14.41 -5.39 0.83
CA LYS A 67 13.79 -5.74 -0.47
C LYS A 67 12.30 -6.08 -0.36
N GLN A 68 11.61 -5.35 0.51
CA GLN A 68 10.18 -5.53 0.76
C GLN A 68 9.39 -4.42 0.09
N ILE A 69 8.31 -4.84 -0.59
CA ILE A 69 7.24 -3.97 -1.06
C ILE A 69 5.94 -4.52 -0.48
N TYR A 70 5.11 -3.64 0.06
CA TYR A 70 3.78 -4.00 0.51
C TYR A 70 2.78 -2.90 0.14
N ILE A 71 1.57 -3.30 -0.26
CA ILE A 71 0.47 -2.38 -0.53
C ILE A 71 -0.64 -2.69 0.46
N SER A 72 -0.99 -1.71 1.29
CA SER A 72 -2.13 -1.79 2.19
C SER A 72 -3.29 -1.02 1.57
N THR A 73 -4.45 -1.65 1.42
CA THR A 73 -5.66 -1.01 0.86
C THR A 73 -6.77 -0.97 1.89
N GLY A 74 -7.54 0.12 1.87
CA GLY A 74 -8.77 0.23 2.64
C GLY A 74 -9.88 -0.63 2.03
N PRO A 75 -10.87 -1.10 2.82
CA PRO A 75 -12.01 -1.88 2.32
C PRO A 75 -12.79 -1.25 1.18
N GLY A 76 -12.77 0.09 1.05
CA GLY A 76 -13.42 0.81 -0.04
C GLY A 76 -12.66 0.80 -1.36
N ILE A 77 -11.46 0.23 -1.42
CA ILE A 77 -10.63 0.11 -2.64
C ILE A 77 -10.51 -1.33 -3.14
N SER A 78 -10.66 -2.33 -2.27
CA SER A 78 -10.39 -3.74 -2.60
C SER A 78 -11.20 -4.28 -3.79
N HIS A 79 -12.34 -3.67 -4.10
CA HIS A 79 -13.17 -4.00 -5.26
C HIS A 79 -12.74 -3.31 -6.57
N ARG A 80 -11.88 -2.28 -6.50
CA ARG A 80 -11.34 -1.52 -7.65
C ARG A 80 -9.91 -1.91 -8.00
N LEU A 81 -9.14 -2.29 -6.98
CA LEU A 81 -7.76 -2.74 -7.11
C LEU A 81 -7.67 -4.09 -6.39
N THR A 82 -7.73 -5.16 -7.19
CA THR A 82 -7.74 -6.52 -6.65
C THR A 82 -6.34 -6.92 -6.18
N ASP A 83 -6.27 -7.96 -5.34
CA ASP A 83 -5.00 -8.50 -4.88
C ASP A 83 -4.12 -8.95 -6.06
N ASP A 84 -4.72 -9.47 -7.13
CA ASP A 84 -4.02 -9.86 -8.36
C ASP A 84 -3.37 -8.65 -9.06
N ASP A 85 -4.07 -7.53 -9.16
CA ASP A 85 -3.53 -6.29 -9.73
C ASP A 85 -2.35 -5.77 -8.90
N ILE A 86 -2.49 -5.79 -7.57
CA ILE A 86 -1.43 -5.45 -6.62
C ILE A 86 -0.23 -6.35 -6.81
N HIS A 87 -0.45 -7.67 -6.96
CA HIS A 87 0.60 -8.64 -7.17
C HIS A 87 1.39 -8.38 -8.46
N VAL A 88 0.72 -8.00 -9.55
CA VAL A 88 1.39 -7.62 -10.82
C VAL A 88 2.26 -6.38 -10.63
N ILE A 89 1.73 -5.33 -9.99
CA ILE A 89 2.49 -4.09 -9.71
C ILE A 89 3.74 -4.40 -8.88
N ILE A 90 3.58 -5.14 -7.79
CA ILE A 90 4.68 -5.51 -6.90
C ILE A 90 5.73 -6.35 -7.65
N SER A 91 5.29 -7.27 -8.51
CA SER A 91 6.20 -8.15 -9.26
C SER A 91 7.06 -7.34 -10.24
N ASN A 92 6.45 -6.45 -11.02
CA ASN A 92 7.17 -5.55 -11.93
C ASN A 92 8.17 -4.65 -11.19
N MET A 93 7.79 -4.13 -10.02
CA MET A 93 8.69 -3.31 -9.21
C MET A 93 9.84 -4.13 -8.62
N LYS A 94 9.60 -5.37 -8.18
CA LYS A 94 10.65 -6.27 -7.68
C LYS A 94 11.68 -6.60 -8.75
N GLU A 95 11.27 -6.72 -10.01
CA GLU A 95 12.20 -6.89 -11.14
C GLU A 95 13.12 -5.66 -11.29
N GLY A 96 12.57 -4.44 -11.25
CA GLY A 96 13.36 -3.20 -11.26
C GLY A 96 14.33 -3.08 -10.08
N LEU A 97 13.90 -3.45 -8.87
CA LEU A 97 14.75 -3.49 -7.67
C LEU A 97 15.91 -4.49 -7.81
N ARG A 98 15.68 -5.65 -8.45
CA ARG A 98 16.70 -6.67 -8.69
C ARG A 98 17.73 -6.23 -9.74
N ALA A 99 17.31 -5.43 -10.72
CA ALA A 99 18.18 -4.91 -11.77
C ALA A 99 19.17 -3.82 -11.27
N GLY A 100 19.06 -3.35 -10.03
CA GLY A 100 19.90 -2.26 -9.50
C GLY A 100 19.62 -0.90 -10.14
N GLN A 101 18.52 -0.78 -10.88
CA GLN A 101 18.14 0.41 -11.62
C GLN A 101 17.25 1.29 -10.74
N PHE A 102 17.85 2.26 -10.05
CA PHE A 102 17.13 3.28 -9.28
C PHE A 102 17.25 4.70 -9.87
N SER A 103 17.88 4.86 -11.04
CA SER A 103 18.32 6.19 -11.49
C SER A 103 17.67 6.74 -12.75
N ASP A 104 16.81 5.99 -13.44
CA ASP A 104 16.08 6.56 -14.58
C ASP A 104 14.58 6.35 -14.38
N THR A 105 13.87 7.47 -14.48
CA THR A 105 12.41 7.56 -14.65
C THR A 105 11.57 7.61 -13.37
N ILE A 106 11.59 8.76 -12.71
CA ILE A 106 10.37 9.37 -12.17
C ILE A 106 10.30 10.79 -12.77
N VAL A 107 9.49 10.95 -13.81
CA VAL A 107 8.89 12.22 -14.24
C VAL A 107 7.39 12.04 -14.32
#